data_AF-A0A2A5SVA1-F1
#
_entry.id   AF-A0A2A5SVA1-F1
#
_cell.length_a   1.000
_cell.length_b   1.000
_cell.length_c   1.000
_cell.angle_alpha   90.00
_cell.angle_beta   90.00
_cell.angle_gamma   90.00
#
_symmetry.space_group_name_H-M   'P 1'
#
loop_
_entity.id
_entity.type
_entity.pdbx_description
1 polymer ?
#
loop_
_entity_poly.entity_id
_entity_poly.type
_entity_poly.pdbx_seq_one_letter_code
_entity_poly.pdbx_strand_id
1 'polypeptide(L)'
;MINVEKYVQKNSKEELLKNLMENFSEILYVDQTFLNNTFRGELFYLPLRFNYQKDDNWLNNWAILEAPESSQLFIKERANIKIRHFIEFGSHSMPWQHIEVRDQFEEYFWNIWNVLKEYRVKKHRPIKSLKMFLDPKKNEQIINLLERICTNFKQINFLDTDIAEGVLLGKYRIYFKSGYDENGGQQNGVIIFDYLAKRDFQLERFKTNFTTTDARGDLEKGWFGDTLLEIFEYIEQNQ
;
A
#
# COMPACT_ATOMS: atom_id res chain seq x y z
N MET A 1 21.05 7.63 9.27
CA MET A 1 20.73 7.19 10.65
C MET A 1 20.89 8.37 11.58
N ILE A 2 20.01 8.52 12.56
CA ILE A 2 20.04 9.64 13.50
C ILE A 2 20.14 9.05 14.92
N ASN A 3 21.14 9.46 15.69
CA ASN A 3 21.20 9.13 17.11
C ASN A 3 20.29 10.11 17.87
N VAL A 4 19.01 9.72 17.99
CA VAL A 4 17.96 10.57 18.57
C VAL A 4 18.26 10.91 20.04
N GLU A 5 18.80 9.96 20.81
CA GLU A 5 19.13 10.19 22.22
C GLU A 5 20.18 11.30 22.38
N LYS A 6 21.31 11.19 21.66
CA LYS A 6 22.36 12.22 21.67
C LYS A 6 21.83 13.55 21.12
N TYR A 7 20.97 13.50 20.11
CA TYR A 7 20.36 14.69 19.49
C TYR A 7 19.53 15.50 20.50
N VAL A 8 18.63 14.82 21.22
CA VAL A 8 17.71 15.43 22.20
C VAL A 8 18.45 15.92 23.44
N GLN A 9 19.53 15.26 23.85
CA GLN A 9 20.35 15.73 24.99
C GLN A 9 21.13 17.01 24.68
N LYS A 10 21.54 17.21 23.42
CA LYS A 10 22.46 18.28 23.04
C LYS A 10 21.76 19.53 22.52
N ASN A 11 20.58 19.39 21.92
CA ASN A 11 19.91 20.50 21.25
C ASN A 11 18.48 20.63 21.76
N SER A 12 18.10 21.85 22.17
CA SER A 12 16.69 22.15 22.43
C SER A 12 15.95 22.32 21.10
N LYS A 13 14.68 21.90 21.06
CA LYS A 13 13.84 22.05 19.87
C LYS A 13 13.69 23.52 19.49
N GLU A 14 13.55 24.37 20.50
CA GLU A 14 13.34 25.81 20.38
C GLU A 14 14.55 26.50 19.73
N GLU A 15 15.76 26.14 20.14
CA GLU A 15 17.00 26.68 19.58
C GLU A 15 17.24 26.25 18.13
N LEU A 16 16.95 24.98 17.82
CA LEU A 16 17.03 24.48 16.44
C LEU A 16 16.04 25.18 15.52
N LEU A 17 14.80 25.40 15.98
CA LEU A 17 13.79 26.14 15.23
C LEU A 17 14.18 27.60 15.02
N LYS A 18 14.72 28.25 16.06
CA LYS A 18 15.22 29.62 15.96
C LYS A 18 16.34 29.72 14.92
N ASN A 19 17.34 28.85 15.01
CA ASN A 19 18.47 28.83 14.06
C ASN A 19 18.01 28.53 12.62
N LEU A 20 17.02 27.65 12.45
CA LEU A 20 16.42 27.38 11.14
C LEU A 20 15.72 28.61 10.58
N MET A 21 14.89 29.28 11.38
CA MET A 21 14.12 30.45 10.96
C MET A 21 15.00 31.66 10.61
N GLU A 22 16.06 31.91 11.39
CA GLU A 22 16.98 33.03 11.16
C GLU A 22 17.76 32.90 9.85
N ASN A 23 17.99 31.67 9.37
CA ASN A 23 18.78 31.42 8.16
C ASN A 23 17.94 30.88 6.99
N PHE A 24 16.62 30.78 7.15
CA PHE A 24 15.75 30.04 6.22
C PHE A 24 15.80 30.58 4.79
N SER A 25 15.84 31.90 4.61
CA SER A 25 15.84 32.56 3.30
C SER A 25 17.16 32.46 2.54
N GLU A 26 18.25 32.08 3.20
CA GLU A 26 19.59 32.05 2.61
C GLU A 26 20.02 30.64 2.18
N ILE A 27 19.17 29.64 2.40
CA ILE A 27 19.55 28.23 2.24
C ILE A 27 18.80 27.58 1.05
N LEU A 28 19.55 27.23 0.00
CA LEU A 28 19.03 26.55 -1.20
C LEU A 28 18.50 25.12 -0.94
N TYR A 29 19.11 24.40 0.01
CA TYR A 29 18.72 23.05 0.44
C TYR A 29 18.53 23.05 1.94
N VAL A 30 17.34 23.48 2.36
CA VAL A 30 17.06 23.87 3.76
C VAL A 30 17.45 22.79 4.75
N ASP A 31 16.95 21.57 4.55
CA ASP A 31 17.22 20.44 5.42
C ASP A 31 18.70 20.02 5.40
N GLN A 32 19.27 19.81 4.21
CA GLN A 32 20.65 19.34 4.07
C GLN A 32 21.67 20.33 4.64
N THR A 33 21.54 21.61 4.30
CA THR A 33 22.47 22.66 4.75
C THR A 33 22.30 22.94 6.24
N PHE A 34 21.06 22.97 6.75
CA PHE A 34 20.80 23.09 8.18
C PHE A 34 21.51 21.98 8.94
N LEU A 35 21.28 20.71 8.56
CA LEU A 35 21.92 19.57 9.20
C LEU A 35 23.45 19.62 9.12
N ASN A 36 24.00 20.00 7.96
CA ASN A 36 25.46 20.12 7.78
C ASN A 36 26.08 21.22 8.67
N ASN A 37 25.36 22.33 8.90
CA ASN A 37 25.85 23.42 9.74
C ASN A 37 25.68 23.10 11.22
N THR A 38 24.51 22.59 11.62
CA THR A 38 24.20 22.26 13.02
C THR A 38 25.08 21.13 13.55
N PHE A 39 25.39 20.11 12.73
CA PHE A 39 26.11 18.92 13.18
C PHE A 39 27.55 18.84 12.66
N ARG A 40 28.11 19.95 12.18
CA ARG A 40 29.48 19.98 11.66
C ARG A 40 30.48 19.49 12.73
N GLY A 41 31.35 18.56 12.34
CA GLY A 41 32.33 17.95 13.25
C GLY A 41 31.78 16.81 14.10
N GLU A 42 30.48 16.52 14.02
CA GLU A 42 29.83 15.42 14.75
C GLU A 42 29.20 14.36 13.83
N LEU A 43 29.39 14.53 12.53
CA LEU A 43 28.90 13.60 11.51
C LEU A 43 29.78 12.35 11.46
N PHE A 44 29.11 11.20 11.41
CA PHE A 44 29.73 9.94 11.04
C PHE A 44 29.47 9.67 9.55
N TYR A 45 30.53 9.64 8.74
CA TYR A 45 30.42 9.47 7.30
C TYR A 45 30.23 7.99 6.95
N LEU A 46 29.12 7.69 6.28
CA LEU A 46 28.85 6.35 5.77
C LEU A 46 29.50 6.15 4.39
N PRO A 47 29.89 4.92 4.04
CA PRO A 47 30.33 4.60 2.68
C PRO A 47 29.24 4.92 1.64
N LEU A 48 29.66 5.32 0.44
CA LEU A 48 28.75 5.74 -0.65
C LEU A 48 27.71 4.68 -1.03
N ARG A 49 27.98 3.38 -0.82
CA ARG A 49 26.98 2.31 -1.08
C ARG A 49 25.64 2.52 -0.37
N PHE A 50 25.59 3.27 0.73
CA PHE A 50 24.36 3.54 1.48
C PHE A 50 23.61 4.80 1.01
N ASN A 51 24.15 5.54 0.05
CA ASN A 51 23.50 6.70 -0.55
C ASN A 51 24.12 6.97 -1.93
N TYR A 52 23.98 6.01 -2.85
CA TYR A 52 24.58 6.13 -4.18
C TYR A 52 23.69 6.99 -5.09
N GLN A 53 24.16 8.17 -5.45
CA GLN A 53 23.33 9.22 -6.04
C GLN A 53 23.49 9.43 -7.54
N LYS A 54 24.51 8.84 -8.15
CA LYS A 54 24.90 9.11 -9.54
C LYS A 54 24.55 7.94 -10.46
N ASP A 55 24.32 8.24 -11.73
CA ASP A 55 24.09 7.24 -12.77
C ASP A 55 25.40 6.96 -13.54
N ASP A 56 25.35 5.96 -14.41
CA ASP A 56 26.50 5.57 -15.22
C ASP A 56 26.88 6.66 -16.24
N ASN A 57 25.91 7.47 -16.68
CA ASN A 57 26.15 8.60 -17.59
C ASN A 57 26.99 9.69 -16.91
N TRP A 58 26.62 10.13 -15.71
CA TRP A 58 27.40 11.10 -14.93
C TRP A 58 28.81 10.58 -14.66
N LEU A 59 28.94 9.29 -14.32
CA LEU A 59 30.24 8.70 -14.01
C LEU A 59 31.15 8.66 -15.24
N ASN A 60 30.65 8.10 -16.34
CA ASN A 60 31.46 7.80 -17.53
C ASN A 60 31.72 9.04 -18.41
N ASN A 61 30.79 10.00 -18.45
CA ASN A 61 30.87 11.13 -19.38
C ASN A 61 31.29 12.45 -18.73
N TRP A 62 31.27 12.56 -17.40
CA TRP A 62 31.63 13.78 -16.69
C TRP A 62 32.66 13.52 -15.57
N ALA A 63 32.34 12.66 -14.61
CA ALA A 63 33.12 12.57 -13.37
C ALA A 63 34.54 12.03 -13.57
N ILE A 64 34.74 11.09 -14.49
CA ILE A 64 36.09 10.57 -14.80
C ILE A 64 37.00 11.68 -15.33
N LEU A 65 36.45 12.63 -16.09
CA LEU A 65 37.21 13.73 -16.70
C LEU A 65 37.40 14.89 -15.72
N GLU A 66 36.32 15.32 -15.07
CA GLU A 66 36.28 16.56 -14.28
C GLU A 66 36.62 16.35 -12.79
N ALA A 67 36.47 15.13 -12.27
CA ALA A 67 36.65 14.82 -10.85
C ALA A 67 37.22 13.40 -10.64
N PRO A 68 38.42 13.09 -11.18
CA PRO A 68 38.94 11.72 -11.24
C PRO A 68 39.07 11.05 -9.87
N GLU A 69 39.53 11.76 -8.84
CA GLU A 69 39.64 11.21 -7.48
C GLU A 69 38.28 10.81 -6.90
N SER A 70 37.28 11.69 -7.01
CA SER A 70 35.91 11.40 -6.59
C SER A 70 35.34 10.23 -7.39
N SER A 71 35.56 10.21 -8.71
CA SER A 71 35.05 9.15 -9.60
C SER A 71 35.51 7.75 -9.18
N GLN A 72 36.74 7.60 -8.69
CA GLN A 72 37.26 6.31 -8.22
C GLN A 72 36.48 5.76 -7.02
N LEU A 73 36.02 6.63 -6.11
CA LEU A 73 35.17 6.21 -4.99
C LEU A 73 33.82 5.68 -5.49
N PHE A 74 33.22 6.35 -6.48
CA PHE A 74 31.97 5.91 -7.09
C PHE A 74 32.14 4.60 -7.86
N ILE A 75 33.25 4.43 -8.60
CA ILE A 75 33.58 3.20 -9.33
C ILE A 75 33.73 2.03 -8.35
N LYS A 76 34.50 2.20 -7.27
CA LYS A 76 34.74 1.16 -6.27
C LYS A 76 33.46 0.68 -5.59
N GLU A 77 32.55 1.62 -5.29
CA GLU A 77 31.32 1.31 -4.57
C GLU A 77 30.20 0.81 -5.49
N ARG A 78 30.30 1.02 -6.81
CA ARG A 78 29.27 0.70 -7.83
C ARG A 78 28.76 -0.74 -7.77
N ALA A 79 29.64 -1.70 -7.51
CA ALA A 79 29.29 -3.12 -7.41
C ALA A 79 28.68 -3.53 -6.06
N ASN A 80 28.74 -2.65 -5.05
CA ASN A 80 28.39 -2.95 -3.67
C ASN A 80 27.22 -2.12 -3.14
N ILE A 81 26.50 -1.42 -4.04
CA ILE A 81 25.41 -0.50 -3.71
C ILE A 81 24.35 -1.23 -2.88
N LYS A 82 23.93 -0.59 -1.79
CA LYS A 82 22.85 -1.03 -0.90
C LYS A 82 21.62 -0.15 -1.03
N ILE A 83 21.81 1.15 -1.29
CA ILE A 83 20.75 2.11 -1.49
C ILE A 83 21.12 2.99 -2.69
N ARG A 84 20.30 2.91 -3.74
CA ARG A 84 20.31 3.86 -4.86
C ARG A 84 19.36 5.01 -4.53
N HIS A 85 19.85 6.24 -4.63
CA HIS A 85 19.06 7.45 -4.40
C HIS A 85 18.97 8.28 -5.68
N PHE A 86 17.81 8.28 -6.32
CA PHE A 86 17.54 9.10 -7.50
C PHE A 86 17.36 10.56 -7.09
N ILE A 87 18.41 11.37 -7.21
CA ILE A 87 18.37 12.82 -6.98
C ILE A 87 18.22 13.56 -8.31
N GLU A 88 17.60 14.73 -8.28
CA GLU A 88 17.54 15.59 -9.46
C GLU A 88 18.87 16.33 -9.64
N PHE A 89 19.48 16.20 -10.82
CA PHE A 89 20.72 16.88 -11.19
C PHE A 89 20.65 17.59 -12.54
N GLY A 90 19.53 17.45 -13.24
CA GLY A 90 19.27 18.08 -14.53
C GLY A 90 17.89 17.66 -15.04
N SER A 91 17.50 18.19 -16.20
CA SER A 91 16.24 17.81 -16.82
C SER A 91 16.24 16.31 -17.13
N HIS A 92 15.17 15.63 -16.71
CA HIS A 92 14.95 14.20 -16.95
C HIS A 92 16.01 13.29 -16.32
N SER A 93 16.54 13.64 -15.15
CA SER A 93 17.55 12.83 -14.46
C SER A 93 16.98 11.70 -13.62
N MET A 94 15.68 11.74 -13.29
CA MET A 94 15.02 10.71 -12.49
C MET A 94 14.30 9.69 -13.39
N PRO A 95 14.22 8.40 -13.01
CA PRO A 95 13.68 7.34 -13.87
C PRO A 95 12.28 7.65 -14.41
N TRP A 96 11.42 8.23 -13.58
CA TRP A 96 10.03 8.57 -13.95
C TRP A 96 9.87 9.82 -14.83
N GLN A 97 10.96 10.51 -15.15
CA GLN A 97 10.93 11.69 -16.02
C GLN A 97 11.29 11.35 -17.48
N HIS A 98 11.69 10.11 -17.77
CA HIS A 98 12.08 9.69 -19.11
C HIS A 98 11.61 8.26 -19.40
N ILE A 99 11.78 7.79 -20.64
CA ILE A 99 11.23 6.51 -21.13
C ILE A 99 12.33 5.44 -21.23
N GLU A 100 13.60 5.85 -21.35
CA GLU A 100 14.71 4.92 -21.46
C GLU A 100 15.09 4.31 -20.09
N VAL A 101 15.83 3.21 -20.11
CA VAL A 101 16.41 2.62 -18.90
C VAL A 101 17.91 2.80 -19.02
N ARG A 102 18.50 3.66 -18.18
CA ARG A 102 19.90 4.07 -18.29
C ARG A 102 20.85 3.17 -17.52
N ASP A 103 20.38 2.55 -16.45
CA ASP A 103 21.17 1.62 -15.65
C ASP A 103 20.31 0.52 -15.01
N GLN A 104 20.98 -0.48 -14.45
CA GLN A 104 20.34 -1.61 -13.75
C GLN A 104 19.47 -1.19 -12.53
N PHE A 105 19.69 0.00 -11.96
CA PHE A 105 18.89 0.47 -10.84
C PHE A 105 17.60 1.11 -11.31
N GLU A 106 17.60 1.81 -12.44
CA GLU A 106 16.38 2.26 -13.09
C GLU A 106 15.53 1.07 -13.53
N GLU A 107 16.15 0.01 -14.07
CA GLU A 107 15.48 -1.25 -14.38
C GLU A 107 14.79 -1.83 -13.13
N TYR A 108 15.53 -1.91 -12.01
CA TYR A 108 14.98 -2.37 -10.75
C TYR A 108 13.82 -1.49 -10.24
N PHE A 109 13.95 -0.16 -10.34
CA PHE A 109 12.88 0.77 -9.98
C PHE A 109 11.60 0.47 -10.76
N TRP A 110 11.69 0.35 -12.08
CA TRP A 110 10.53 0.07 -12.93
C TRP A 110 9.93 -1.29 -12.68
N ASN A 111 10.76 -2.31 -12.42
CA ASN A 111 10.27 -3.63 -12.05
C ASN A 111 9.44 -3.59 -10.76
N ILE A 112 9.95 -2.96 -9.69
CA ILE A 112 9.21 -2.79 -8.44
C ILE A 112 7.93 -1.98 -8.65
N TRP A 113 7.99 -0.89 -9.43
CA TRP A 113 6.83 -0.08 -9.77
C TRP A 113 5.73 -0.88 -10.46
N ASN A 114 6.10 -1.74 -11.42
CA ASN A 114 5.16 -2.60 -12.14
C ASN A 114 4.57 -3.68 -11.22
N VAL A 115 5.37 -4.30 -10.35
CA VAL A 115 4.88 -5.23 -9.33
C VAL A 115 3.86 -4.55 -8.41
N LEU A 116 4.15 -3.32 -7.96
CA LEU A 116 3.22 -2.56 -7.11
C LEU A 116 1.93 -2.18 -7.85
N LYS A 117 2.03 -1.80 -9.13
CA LYS A 117 0.85 -1.56 -9.98
C LYS A 117 0.00 -2.82 -10.10
N GLU A 118 0.60 -3.96 -10.41
CA GLU A 118 -0.13 -5.23 -10.51
C GLU A 118 -0.77 -5.62 -9.18
N TYR A 119 -0.06 -5.44 -8.07
CA TYR A 119 -0.61 -5.69 -6.74
C TYR A 119 -1.82 -4.79 -6.45
N ARG A 120 -1.75 -3.51 -6.82
CA ARG A 120 -2.87 -2.56 -6.69
C ARG A 120 -4.05 -2.93 -7.59
N VAL A 121 -3.80 -3.33 -8.83
CA VAL A 121 -4.82 -3.80 -9.78
C VAL A 121 -5.49 -5.07 -9.26
N LYS A 122 -4.73 -6.03 -8.71
CA LYS A 122 -5.28 -7.24 -8.08
C LYS A 122 -6.18 -6.93 -6.88
N LYS A 123 -5.87 -5.88 -6.09
CA LYS A 123 -6.77 -5.42 -5.01
C LYS A 123 -8.07 -4.79 -5.53
N HIS A 124 -8.05 -4.15 -6.71
CA HIS A 124 -9.21 -3.47 -7.29
C HIS A 124 -9.82 -4.27 -8.44
N ARG A 125 -10.23 -5.52 -8.18
CA ARG A 125 -11.06 -6.28 -9.13
C ARG A 125 -12.52 -5.90 -8.97
N PRO A 126 -13.29 -5.75 -10.07
CA PRO A 126 -14.69 -5.38 -10.01
C PRO A 126 -15.54 -6.47 -9.33
N ILE A 127 -16.68 -6.07 -8.75
CA ILE A 127 -17.67 -6.96 -8.12
C ILE A 127 -17.96 -8.16 -9.03
N LYS A 128 -18.09 -7.94 -10.34
CA LYS A 128 -18.32 -8.95 -11.39
C LYS A 128 -17.39 -10.16 -11.40
N SER A 129 -16.23 -10.09 -10.74
CA SER A 129 -15.31 -11.22 -10.60
C SER A 129 -15.66 -12.20 -9.47
N LEU A 130 -16.62 -11.85 -8.60
CA LEU A 130 -17.04 -12.66 -7.47
C LEU A 130 -17.95 -13.82 -7.93
N LYS A 131 -17.64 -15.02 -7.46
CA LYS A 131 -18.47 -16.22 -7.66
C LYS A 131 -19.14 -16.59 -6.35
N MET A 132 -20.40 -16.18 -6.19
CA MET A 132 -21.25 -16.48 -5.04
C MET A 132 -22.18 -17.66 -5.29
N PHE A 133 -22.57 -17.89 -6.54
CA PHE A 133 -23.42 -19.01 -6.93
C PHE A 133 -22.75 -19.84 -8.03
N LEU A 134 -23.02 -21.15 -8.01
CA LEU A 134 -22.71 -22.03 -9.15
C LEU A 134 -23.63 -21.75 -10.34
N ASP A 135 -24.89 -21.38 -10.09
CA ASP A 135 -25.83 -20.94 -11.12
C ASP A 135 -25.42 -19.54 -11.64
N PRO A 136 -25.04 -19.41 -12.93
CA PRO A 136 -24.61 -18.13 -13.50
C PRO A 136 -25.67 -17.04 -13.42
N LYS A 137 -26.96 -17.37 -13.56
CA LYS A 137 -28.05 -16.37 -13.54
C LYS A 137 -28.23 -15.79 -12.13
N LYS A 138 -28.24 -16.67 -11.12
CA LYS A 138 -28.28 -16.23 -9.71
C LYS A 138 -27.03 -15.45 -9.33
N ASN A 139 -25.87 -15.86 -9.85
CA ASN A 139 -24.64 -15.11 -9.66
C ASN A 139 -24.73 -13.71 -10.27
N GLU A 140 -25.25 -13.57 -11.49
CA GLU A 140 -25.46 -12.25 -12.10
C GLU A 140 -26.45 -11.39 -11.30
N GLN A 141 -27.54 -11.97 -10.81
CA GLN A 141 -28.53 -11.27 -10.00
C GLN A 141 -27.93 -10.69 -8.73
N ILE A 142 -27.18 -11.49 -7.95
CA ILE A 142 -26.57 -11.01 -6.71
C ILE A 142 -25.49 -9.97 -6.98
N ILE A 143 -24.73 -10.11 -8.08
CA ILE A 143 -23.70 -9.14 -8.47
C ILE A 143 -24.33 -7.79 -8.79
N ASN A 144 -25.41 -7.77 -9.57
CA ASN A 144 -26.13 -6.54 -9.92
C ASN A 144 -26.73 -5.86 -8.69
N LEU A 145 -27.22 -6.65 -7.73
CA LEU A 145 -27.74 -6.15 -6.47
C LEU A 145 -26.63 -5.54 -5.61
N LEU A 146 -25.49 -6.24 -5.48
CA LEU A 146 -24.31 -5.76 -4.78
C LEU A 146 -23.75 -4.46 -5.40
N GLU A 147 -23.75 -4.31 -6.71
CA GLU A 147 -23.35 -3.07 -7.39
C GLU A 147 -24.22 -1.87 -7.01
N ARG A 148 -25.50 -2.10 -6.66
CA ARG A 148 -26.43 -1.04 -6.23
C ARG A 148 -26.30 -0.71 -4.76
N ILE A 149 -26.13 -1.73 -3.91
CA ILE A 149 -26.16 -1.55 -2.45
C ILE A 149 -24.77 -1.43 -1.81
N CYS A 150 -23.68 -1.80 -2.49
CA CYS A 150 -22.33 -1.72 -1.94
C CYS A 150 -21.47 -0.70 -2.69
N THR A 151 -20.78 0.13 -1.91
CA THR A 151 -19.72 1.01 -2.41
C THR A 151 -18.34 0.45 -2.05
N ASN A 152 -17.31 0.90 -2.78
CA ASN A 152 -15.91 0.63 -2.46
C ASN A 152 -15.54 -0.87 -2.32
N PHE A 153 -16.09 -1.70 -3.22
CA PHE A 153 -15.79 -3.13 -3.24
C PHE A 153 -14.36 -3.42 -3.70
N LYS A 154 -13.68 -4.34 -3.01
CA LYS A 154 -12.32 -4.76 -3.35
C LYS A 154 -12.04 -6.18 -2.89
N GLN A 155 -11.13 -6.87 -3.59
CA GLN A 155 -10.65 -8.17 -3.12
C GLN A 155 -9.70 -8.00 -1.94
N ILE A 156 -9.81 -8.90 -0.97
CA ILE A 156 -8.96 -8.93 0.23
C ILE A 156 -8.42 -10.34 0.43
N ASN A 157 -7.30 -10.44 1.14
CA ASN A 157 -6.61 -11.71 1.40
C ASN A 157 -5.90 -11.67 2.76
N PHE A 158 -6.57 -11.13 3.79
CA PHE A 158 -6.00 -11.08 5.14
C PHE A 158 -5.95 -12.46 5.79
N LEU A 159 -6.98 -13.28 5.54
CA LEU A 159 -7.08 -14.69 5.91
C LEU A 159 -7.26 -15.55 4.66
N ASP A 160 -6.93 -16.84 4.77
CA ASP A 160 -7.12 -17.82 3.68
C ASP A 160 -8.59 -17.93 3.24
N THR A 161 -9.52 -17.61 4.16
CA THR A 161 -10.95 -17.59 3.88
C THR A 161 -11.43 -16.32 3.18
N ASP A 162 -10.62 -15.26 3.12
CA ASP A 162 -11.07 -13.96 2.62
C ASP A 162 -11.11 -13.92 1.09
N ILE A 163 -12.20 -13.38 0.56
CA ILE A 163 -12.39 -13.20 -0.88
C ILE A 163 -12.45 -11.70 -1.22
N ALA A 164 -13.35 -10.98 -0.56
CA ALA A 164 -13.58 -9.56 -0.83
C ALA A 164 -14.21 -8.83 0.36
N GLU A 165 -14.14 -7.50 0.35
CA GLU A 165 -14.91 -6.65 1.26
C GLU A 165 -15.65 -5.56 0.48
N GLY A 166 -16.74 -5.07 1.05
CA GLY A 166 -17.51 -3.95 0.52
C GLY A 166 -18.11 -3.10 1.63
N VAL A 167 -18.62 -1.93 1.27
CA VAL A 167 -19.31 -1.02 2.18
C VAL A 167 -20.79 -0.92 1.78
N LEU A 168 -21.63 -1.64 2.51
CA LEU A 168 -23.08 -1.65 2.37
C LEU A 168 -23.67 -0.27 2.70
N LEU A 169 -24.39 0.30 1.73
CA LEU A 169 -25.02 1.62 1.72
C LEU A 169 -24.11 2.75 2.22
N GLY A 170 -22.80 2.62 1.99
CA GLY A 170 -21.79 3.59 2.43
C GLY A 170 -21.55 3.63 3.95
N LYS A 171 -22.21 2.76 4.74
CA LYS A 171 -22.20 2.81 6.20
C LYS A 171 -21.54 1.58 6.83
N TYR A 172 -21.81 0.38 6.32
CA TYR A 172 -21.49 -0.86 7.02
C TYR A 172 -20.55 -1.77 6.24
N ARG A 173 -19.50 -2.30 6.88
CA ARG A 173 -18.58 -3.22 6.21
C ARG A 173 -19.18 -4.63 6.14
N ILE A 174 -19.07 -5.22 4.96
CA ILE A 174 -19.43 -6.61 4.70
C ILE A 174 -18.23 -7.36 4.14
N TYR A 175 -18.11 -8.63 4.48
CA TYR A 175 -16.98 -9.47 4.07
C TYR A 175 -17.49 -10.71 3.35
N PHE A 176 -16.92 -10.96 2.19
CA PHE A 176 -17.15 -12.16 1.39
C PHE A 176 -16.04 -13.15 1.69
N LYS A 177 -16.42 -14.36 2.10
CA LYS A 177 -15.49 -15.39 2.57
C LYS A 177 -15.84 -16.76 1.98
N SER A 178 -14.83 -17.61 1.82
CA SER A 178 -15.01 -19.03 1.58
C SER A 178 -15.20 -19.77 2.90
N GLY A 179 -16.10 -20.73 2.94
CA GLY A 179 -16.43 -21.50 4.12
C GLY A 179 -17.32 -22.68 3.76
N TYR A 180 -18.25 -23.04 4.64
CA TYR A 180 -19.07 -24.25 4.51
C TYR A 180 -20.54 -23.99 4.78
N ASP A 181 -21.40 -24.71 4.06
CA ASP A 181 -22.83 -24.83 4.37
C ASP A 181 -23.10 -25.78 5.54
N GLU A 182 -24.37 -25.88 5.95
CA GLU A 182 -24.82 -26.75 7.06
C GLU A 182 -24.53 -28.26 6.82
N ASN A 183 -24.28 -28.67 5.58
CA ASN A 183 -23.95 -30.05 5.19
C ASN A 183 -22.45 -30.27 4.99
N GLY A 184 -21.61 -29.26 5.24
CA GLY A 184 -20.15 -29.32 5.03
C GLY A 184 -19.71 -29.14 3.57
N GLY A 185 -20.61 -28.73 2.67
CA GLY A 185 -20.26 -28.36 1.31
C GLY A 185 -19.50 -27.03 1.28
N GLN A 186 -18.40 -26.95 0.53
CA GLN A 186 -17.63 -25.71 0.40
C GLN A 186 -18.43 -24.67 -0.39
N GLN A 187 -18.58 -23.47 0.19
CA GLN A 187 -19.35 -22.38 -0.39
C GLN A 187 -18.65 -21.03 -0.21
N ASN A 188 -19.09 -20.02 -0.96
CA ASN A 188 -18.74 -18.63 -0.71
C ASN A 188 -19.95 -17.92 -0.10
N GLY A 189 -19.75 -17.29 1.04
CA GLY A 189 -20.80 -16.61 1.80
C GLY A 189 -20.40 -15.21 2.21
N VAL A 190 -21.32 -14.54 2.91
CA VAL A 190 -21.12 -13.19 3.46
C VAL A 190 -21.21 -13.23 4.96
N ILE A 191 -20.24 -12.57 5.60
CA ILE A 191 -20.27 -12.24 7.02
C ILE A 191 -20.50 -10.73 7.16
N ILE A 192 -21.52 -10.37 7.94
CA ILE A 192 -21.78 -9.00 8.37
C ILE A 192 -21.52 -8.95 9.88
N PHE A 193 -20.38 -8.39 10.27
CA PHE A 193 -19.98 -8.30 11.68
C PHE A 193 -20.67 -7.17 12.44
N ASP A 194 -21.04 -6.12 11.72
CA ASP A 194 -21.50 -4.90 12.34
C ASP A 194 -22.87 -5.11 12.99
N TYR A 195 -22.89 -5.06 14.33
CA TYR A 195 -24.11 -5.18 15.11
C TYR A 195 -25.13 -4.08 14.75
N LEU A 196 -24.67 -2.88 14.40
CA LEU A 196 -25.54 -1.80 13.96
C LEU A 196 -26.16 -2.12 12.61
N ALA A 197 -25.43 -2.76 11.69
CA ALA A 197 -26.00 -3.24 10.44
C ALA A 197 -27.07 -4.30 10.69
N LYS A 198 -26.79 -5.27 11.58
CA LYS A 198 -27.77 -6.30 11.96
C LYS A 198 -29.05 -5.69 12.51
N ARG A 199 -28.94 -4.70 13.40
CA ARG A 199 -30.07 -4.02 14.01
C ARG A 199 -30.83 -3.14 13.00
N ASP A 200 -30.11 -2.31 12.25
CA ASP A 200 -30.73 -1.34 11.33
C ASP A 200 -31.50 -2.05 10.21
N PHE A 201 -31.03 -3.21 9.74
CA PHE A 201 -31.72 -4.03 8.74
C PHE A 201 -32.44 -5.25 9.32
N GLN A 202 -32.58 -5.34 10.65
CA GLN A 202 -33.30 -6.42 11.34
C GLN A 202 -32.91 -7.84 10.85
N LEU A 203 -31.61 -8.07 10.65
CA LEU A 203 -31.06 -9.26 9.99
C LEU A 203 -31.22 -10.54 10.83
N GLU A 204 -31.53 -10.42 12.13
CA GLU A 204 -31.82 -11.53 13.02
C GLU A 204 -33.01 -12.40 12.57
N ARG A 205 -33.88 -11.89 11.69
CA ARG A 205 -34.97 -12.68 11.09
C ARG A 205 -34.47 -13.75 10.12
N PHE A 206 -33.28 -13.57 9.54
CA PHE A 206 -32.74 -14.49 8.56
C PHE A 206 -31.82 -15.49 9.25
N LYS A 207 -32.22 -16.77 9.26
CA LYS A 207 -31.39 -17.85 9.81
C LYS A 207 -30.04 -17.91 9.07
N THR A 208 -28.94 -17.89 9.81
CA THR A 208 -27.60 -18.10 9.26
C THR A 208 -27.46 -19.54 8.76
N ASN A 209 -26.94 -19.71 7.54
CA ASN A 209 -26.74 -21.00 6.89
C ASN A 209 -25.29 -21.21 6.39
N PHE A 210 -24.39 -20.27 6.66
CA PHE A 210 -22.97 -20.32 6.28
C PHE A 210 -22.07 -20.23 7.50
N THR A 211 -20.96 -20.97 7.46
CA THR A 211 -19.93 -20.95 8.51
C THR A 211 -18.52 -20.79 7.96
N THR A 212 -17.67 -20.06 8.67
CA THR A 212 -16.24 -19.88 8.37
C THR A 212 -15.48 -19.66 9.68
N THR A 213 -14.16 -19.45 9.61
CA THR A 213 -13.32 -19.17 10.78
C THR A 213 -12.72 -17.76 10.74
N ASP A 214 -12.57 -17.15 11.91
CA ASP A 214 -11.85 -15.88 12.08
C ASP A 214 -10.32 -16.10 12.19
N ALA A 215 -9.57 -15.01 12.40
CA ALA A 215 -8.11 -15.05 12.52
C ALA A 215 -7.60 -15.85 13.75
N ARG A 216 -8.46 -16.10 14.73
CA ARG A 216 -8.18 -16.87 15.95
C ARG A 216 -8.65 -18.33 15.83
N GLY A 217 -9.32 -18.67 14.74
CA GLY A 217 -9.95 -19.97 14.52
C GLY A 217 -11.34 -20.10 15.13
N ASP A 218 -11.93 -19.01 15.62
CA ASP A 218 -13.29 -19.01 16.17
C ASP A 218 -14.31 -19.10 15.03
N LEU A 219 -15.42 -19.79 15.29
CA LEU A 219 -16.49 -19.99 14.30
C LEU A 219 -17.27 -18.69 14.07
N GLU A 220 -17.35 -18.28 12.80
CA GLU A 220 -18.18 -17.18 12.33
C GLU A 220 -19.38 -17.74 11.56
N LYS A 221 -20.54 -17.09 11.71
CA LYS A 221 -21.78 -17.46 11.02
C LYS A 221 -22.27 -16.32 10.14
N GLY A 222 -22.78 -16.67 8.97
CA GLY A 222 -23.39 -15.71 8.05
C GLY A 222 -24.33 -16.39 7.08
N TRP A 223 -24.38 -15.87 5.86
CA TRP A 223 -25.36 -16.29 4.86
C TRP A 223 -24.72 -16.60 3.51
N PHE A 224 -25.28 -17.59 2.83
CA PHE A 224 -24.94 -17.92 1.45
C PHE A 224 -26.21 -18.29 0.67
N GLY A 225 -26.08 -18.42 -0.64
CA GLY A 225 -27.14 -18.94 -1.50
C GLY A 225 -28.39 -18.04 -1.51
N ASP A 226 -29.56 -18.67 -1.66
CA ASP A 226 -30.83 -17.94 -1.83
C ASP A 226 -31.18 -17.06 -0.62
N THR A 227 -30.79 -17.45 0.59
CA THR A 227 -30.96 -16.62 1.79
C THR A 227 -30.17 -15.32 1.70
N LEU A 228 -28.97 -15.35 1.12
CA LEU A 228 -28.17 -14.13 0.94
C LEU A 228 -28.81 -13.19 -0.08
N LEU A 229 -29.39 -13.74 -1.14
CA LEU A 229 -30.11 -12.96 -2.14
C LEU A 229 -31.33 -12.27 -1.52
N GLU A 230 -32.13 -13.01 -0.74
CA GLU A 230 -33.28 -12.48 -0.01
C GLU A 230 -32.90 -11.35 0.95
N ILE A 231 -31.79 -11.49 1.68
CA ILE A 231 -31.26 -10.45 2.57
C ILE A 231 -30.93 -9.18 1.79
N PHE A 232 -30.19 -9.29 0.69
CA PHE A 232 -29.77 -8.12 -0.06
C PHE A 232 -30.95 -7.45 -0.78
N GLU A 233 -31.95 -8.20 -1.24
CA GLU A 233 -33.18 -7.65 -1.81
C GLU A 233 -33.99 -6.92 -0.74
N TYR A 234 -34.07 -7.48 0.47
CA TYR A 234 -34.67 -6.82 1.62
C TYR A 234 -33.97 -5.51 1.97
N ILE A 235 -32.64 -5.51 2.03
CA ILE A 235 -31.85 -4.29 2.31
C ILE A 235 -32.06 -3.24 1.22
N GLU A 236 -32.11 -3.64 -0.06
CA GLU A 236 -32.39 -2.72 -1.16
C GLU A 236 -33.77 -2.07 -1.06
N GLN A 237 -34.79 -2.80 -0.61
CA GLN A 237 -36.15 -2.28 -0.47
C GLN A 237 -36.34 -1.38 0.76
N ASN A 238 -35.44 -1.47 1.75
CA ASN A 238 -35.53 -0.77 3.04
C ASN A 238 -34.38 0.24 3.23
N GLN A 239 -33.83 0.78 2.13
CA GLN A 239 -32.85 1.87 2.14
C GLN A 239 -33.41 3.19 2.69
#